data_AF-A0AAX1U5V1-F1
#
_entry.id   AF-A0AAX1U5V1-F1
#
_cell.length_a   1.000
_cell.length_b   1.000
_cell.length_c   1.000
_cell.angle_alpha   90.00
_cell.angle_beta   90.00
_cell.angle_gamma   90.00
#
_symmetry.space_group_name_H-M   'P 1'
#
loop_
_entity.id
_entity.type
_entity.pdbx_description
1 polymer ?
#
loop_
_entity_poly.entity_id
_entity_poly.type
_entity_poly.pdbx_seq_one_letter_code
_entity_poly.pdbx_strand_id
1 'polypeptide(L)'
;MKKSTLLSFVTAGAIVATSVGTYAAWDTLETATSEINLQYADGVVVGITTQPAAINEKLGGINGKDEVSTDFVVNVAGLPSTGTKEMNLTAVDGSGAPITQSGLTFEFVKDGTSLTNGKDTSVEQSNAYTVKVKIDTDNTDKDTISAAVSKFKVKATLNYIPDAA
;
A
#
# COMPACT_ATOMS: atom_id res chain seq x y z
N MET A 1 24.48 44.33 -58.96
CA MET A 1 24.55 42.87 -58.75
C MET A 1 24.96 42.58 -57.31
N LYS A 2 24.33 41.56 -56.71
CA LYS A 2 24.56 40.91 -55.41
C LYS A 2 23.93 41.55 -54.16
N LYS A 3 22.94 40.80 -53.66
CA LYS A 3 22.20 40.91 -52.39
C LYS A 3 23.04 40.34 -51.24
N SER A 4 22.84 40.84 -50.02
CA SER A 4 22.70 40.11 -48.75
C SER A 4 22.62 41.18 -47.63
N THR A 5 21.51 41.43 -46.95
CA THR A 5 20.67 40.61 -46.05
C THR A 5 21.18 40.57 -44.61
N LEU A 6 20.30 41.08 -43.72
CA LEU A 6 20.09 40.82 -42.29
C LEU A 6 20.92 41.53 -41.20
N LEU A 7 20.17 42.31 -40.40
CA LEU A 7 20.01 42.29 -38.92
C LEU A 7 21.28 42.20 -38.06
N SER A 8 21.44 42.86 -36.92
CA SER A 8 20.68 43.82 -36.11
C SER A 8 21.51 43.96 -34.82
N PHE A 9 21.59 45.19 -34.28
CA PHE A 9 21.77 45.59 -32.87
C PHE A 9 22.16 44.49 -31.87
N VAL A 10 23.23 44.65 -31.11
CA VAL A 10 23.21 45.34 -29.80
C VAL A 10 24.69 45.40 -29.39
N THR A 11 25.25 46.55 -29.01
CA THR A 11 25.49 46.90 -27.60
C THR A 11 25.86 48.39 -27.54
N ALA A 12 24.86 49.27 -27.41
CA ALA A 12 25.06 50.62 -26.89
C ALA A 12 25.19 50.50 -25.37
N GLY A 13 26.31 50.89 -24.77
CA GLY A 13 26.52 52.28 -24.31
C GLY A 13 25.98 52.39 -22.88
N ALA A 14 26.79 52.08 -21.86
CA ALA A 14 27.60 53.05 -21.12
C ALA A 14 26.81 53.99 -20.18
N ILE A 15 26.93 53.71 -18.87
CA ILE A 15 27.19 54.60 -17.71
C ILE A 15 26.41 55.92 -17.60
N VAL A 16 25.75 56.15 -16.44
CA VAL A 16 25.74 57.39 -15.61
C VAL A 16 25.26 56.99 -14.18
N ALA A 17 26.06 57.01 -13.09
CA ALA A 17 26.57 58.09 -12.23
C ALA A 17 25.53 58.83 -11.32
N THR A 18 25.65 58.56 -10.01
CA THR A 18 25.51 59.46 -8.83
C THR A 18 24.21 60.23 -8.51
N SER A 19 23.59 59.76 -7.40
CA SER A 19 23.16 60.49 -6.18
C SER A 19 21.94 61.43 -6.15
N VAL A 20 21.37 61.48 -4.93
CA VAL A 20 20.36 62.37 -4.29
C VAL A 20 18.87 62.14 -4.58
N GLY A 21 18.17 61.65 -3.55
CA GLY A 21 16.72 61.63 -3.45
C GLY A 21 16.26 60.81 -2.25
N THR A 22 16.15 61.43 -1.08
CA THR A 22 15.52 60.84 0.12
C THR A 22 14.04 60.51 -0.16
N TYR A 23 13.45 59.68 0.70
CA TYR A 23 12.02 59.34 0.90
C TYR A 23 11.52 58.05 0.25
N ALA A 24 11.60 56.96 1.02
CA ALA A 24 10.39 56.24 1.49
C ALA A 24 10.79 55.30 2.64
N ALA A 25 10.44 55.69 3.87
CA ALA A 25 10.39 54.79 5.02
C ALA A 25 9.18 53.85 4.88
N TRP A 26 9.23 52.93 3.91
CA TRP A 26 8.13 52.00 3.64
C TRP A 26 8.61 50.56 3.43
N ASP A 27 9.68 50.16 4.12
CA ASP A 27 9.96 48.74 4.24
C ASP A 27 10.72 48.44 5.53
N THR A 28 10.04 48.65 6.66
CA THR A 28 10.34 47.86 7.84
C THR A 28 9.55 46.57 7.68
N LEU A 29 10.05 45.64 6.88
CA LEU A 29 9.65 44.24 6.94
C LEU A 29 9.99 43.76 8.35
N GLU A 30 9.03 43.87 9.27
CA GLU A 30 8.97 42.96 10.40
C GLU A 30 8.98 41.57 9.77
N THR A 31 10.15 40.96 9.76
CA THR A 31 10.32 39.58 9.33
C THR A 31 9.75 38.73 10.46
N ALA A 32 8.43 38.71 10.58
CA ALA A 32 7.72 37.60 11.17
C ALA A 32 7.83 36.45 10.17
N THR A 33 9.03 35.84 10.10
CA THR A 33 9.17 34.49 9.56
C THR A 33 8.40 33.59 10.50
N SER A 34 7.12 33.37 10.19
CA SER A 34 6.39 32.23 10.71
C SER A 34 7.19 31.00 10.33
N GLU A 35 7.67 30.25 11.32
CA GLU A 35 8.27 28.94 11.09
C GLU A 35 7.22 28.08 10.37
N ILE A 36 7.46 27.83 9.08
CA ILE A 36 6.72 26.79 8.36
C ILE A 36 7.24 25.48 8.93
N ASN A 37 6.49 24.92 9.88
CA ASN A 37 6.70 23.55 10.30
C ASN A 37 6.36 22.63 9.12
N LEU A 38 7.39 22.21 8.39
CA LEU A 38 7.30 21.09 7.46
C LEU A 38 7.06 19.82 8.29
N GLN A 39 5.80 19.53 8.59
CA GLN A 39 5.40 18.23 9.11
C GLN A 39 5.47 17.24 7.95
N TYR A 40 6.51 16.42 7.93
CA TYR A 40 6.52 15.23 7.09
C TYR A 40 5.43 14.30 7.63
N ALA A 41 4.52 13.85 6.77
CA ALA A 41 3.52 12.87 7.17
C ALA A 41 4.24 11.59 7.65
N ASP A 42 3.87 11.10 8.83
CA ASP A 42 4.27 9.77 9.26
C ASP A 42 3.80 8.76 8.19
N GLY A 43 4.73 7.92 7.71
CA GLY A 43 4.42 6.96 6.65
C GLY A 43 3.43 5.89 7.12
N VAL A 44 2.57 5.41 6.22
CA VAL A 44 1.67 4.29 6.51
C VAL A 44 2.47 2.99 6.53
N VAL A 45 2.40 2.24 7.64
CA VAL A 45 3.10 0.95 7.80
C VAL A 45 2.08 -0.17 7.98
N VAL A 46 2.11 -1.15 7.08
CA VAL A 46 1.27 -2.35 7.16
C VAL A 46 2.09 -3.50 7.74
N GLY A 47 1.62 -4.09 8.84
CA GLY A 47 2.28 -5.19 9.52
C GLY A 47 1.30 -6.30 9.90
N ILE A 48 1.65 -7.54 9.56
CA ILE A 48 0.92 -8.71 10.07
C ILE A 48 1.46 -9.03 11.46
N THR A 49 0.64 -8.81 12.47
CA THR A 49 1.04 -8.96 13.87
C THR A 49 0.92 -10.41 14.33
N THR A 50 -0.07 -11.12 13.80
CA THR A 50 -0.24 -12.56 13.99
C THR A 50 -0.44 -13.19 12.63
N GLN A 51 0.44 -14.10 12.22
CA GLN A 51 0.26 -14.92 11.02
C GLN A 51 -0.71 -16.08 11.33
N PRO A 52 -1.39 -16.63 10.30
CA PRO A 52 -2.11 -17.89 10.44
C PRO A 52 -1.28 -18.97 11.13
N ALA A 53 -1.90 -19.72 12.03
CA ALA A 53 -1.26 -20.88 12.64
C ALA A 53 -0.98 -21.96 11.58
N ALA A 54 0.06 -22.75 11.80
CA ALA A 54 0.33 -23.91 10.95
C ALA A 54 -0.83 -24.90 11.02
N ILE A 55 -1.33 -25.32 9.85
CA ILE A 55 -2.35 -26.35 9.74
C ILE A 55 -1.67 -27.70 9.89
N ASN A 56 -1.95 -28.39 11.00
CA ASN A 56 -1.47 -29.76 11.26
C ASN A 56 -2.54 -30.83 11.00
N GLU A 57 -3.71 -30.42 10.53
CA GLU A 57 -4.81 -31.31 10.20
C GLU A 57 -4.61 -31.91 8.81
N LYS A 58 -4.97 -33.19 8.64
CA LYS A 58 -4.92 -33.84 7.34
C LYS A 58 -6.06 -33.30 6.47
N LEU A 59 -5.71 -32.61 5.39
CA LEU A 59 -6.66 -32.16 4.39
C LEU A 59 -6.90 -33.25 3.33
N GLY A 60 -8.17 -33.55 3.08
CA GLY A 60 -8.63 -34.48 2.05
C GLY A 60 -8.37 -35.97 2.30
N GLY A 61 -9.08 -36.80 1.52
CA GLY A 61 -8.98 -38.25 1.56
C GLY A 61 -9.74 -38.91 2.71
N ILE A 62 -9.58 -40.24 2.85
CA ILE A 62 -10.34 -41.00 3.84
C ILE A 62 -9.95 -40.51 5.25
N ASN A 63 -10.95 -39.98 5.97
CA ASN A 63 -10.84 -39.34 7.29
C ASN A 63 -10.07 -38.00 7.33
N GLY A 64 -9.79 -37.37 6.19
CA GLY A 64 -9.29 -35.99 6.13
C GLY A 64 -10.43 -34.97 6.29
N LYS A 65 -10.08 -33.73 6.62
CA LYS A 65 -11.02 -32.60 6.58
C LYS A 65 -11.02 -31.96 5.20
N ASP A 66 -12.17 -31.44 4.79
CA ASP A 66 -12.30 -30.71 3.52
C ASP A 66 -12.10 -29.20 3.69
N GLU A 67 -12.29 -28.71 4.91
CA GLU A 67 -12.11 -27.31 5.28
C GLU A 67 -11.46 -27.22 6.67
N VAL A 68 -10.50 -26.30 6.77
CA VAL A 68 -9.87 -25.90 8.03
C VAL A 68 -9.74 -24.39 8.07
N SER A 69 -9.74 -23.81 9.27
CA SER A 69 -9.70 -22.36 9.44
C SER A 69 -8.71 -21.95 10.50
N THR A 70 -8.09 -20.79 10.31
CA THR A 70 -7.24 -20.16 11.31
C THR A 70 -7.37 -18.65 11.23
N ASP A 71 -7.22 -18.00 12.38
CA ASP A 71 -7.30 -16.55 12.49
C ASP A 71 -5.93 -15.90 12.34
N PHE A 72 -5.94 -14.63 11.91
CA PHE A 72 -4.76 -13.79 11.80
C PHE A 72 -5.13 -12.31 11.96
N VAL A 73 -4.14 -11.47 12.27
CA VAL A 73 -4.37 -10.03 12.54
C VAL A 73 -3.41 -9.16 11.74
N VAL A 74 -3.97 -8.17 11.06
CA VAL A 74 -3.22 -7.15 10.31
C VAL A 74 -3.40 -5.79 10.96
N ASN A 75 -2.27 -5.18 11.33
CA ASN A 75 -2.21 -3.81 11.84
C ASN A 75 -1.73 -2.85 10.75
N VAL A 76 -2.35 -1.68 10.68
CA VAL A 76 -2.00 -0.60 9.76
C VAL A 76 -1.74 0.65 10.58
N ALA A 77 -0.47 0.87 10.91
CA ALA A 77 -0.04 2.06 11.64
C ALA A 77 -0.02 3.28 10.71
N GLY A 78 -0.44 4.44 11.23
CA GLY A 78 -0.50 5.68 10.47
C GLY A 78 -1.60 5.69 9.40
N LEU A 79 -2.62 4.83 9.51
CA LEU A 79 -3.72 4.80 8.55
C LEU A 79 -4.43 6.18 8.54
N PRO A 80 -4.52 6.87 7.39
CA PRO A 80 -5.18 8.17 7.33
C PRO A 80 -6.65 8.09 7.78
N SER A 81 -7.24 9.17 8.27
CA SER A 81 -8.67 9.18 8.63
C SER A 81 -9.60 9.36 7.42
N THR A 82 -9.06 9.84 6.30
CA THR A 82 -9.79 10.15 5.05
C THR A 82 -9.23 9.33 3.89
N GLY A 83 -9.79 9.49 2.68
CA GLY A 83 -9.39 8.72 1.50
C GLY A 83 -9.93 7.29 1.45
N THR A 84 -9.91 6.72 0.24
CA THR A 84 -10.33 5.33 0.01
C THR A 84 -9.23 4.36 0.43
N LYS A 85 -9.61 3.31 1.15
CA LYS A 85 -8.70 2.31 1.71
C LYS A 85 -9.17 0.93 1.27
N GLU A 86 -8.27 0.18 0.67
CA GLU A 86 -8.54 -1.21 0.29
C GLU A 86 -7.36 -2.08 0.69
N MET A 87 -7.62 -3.23 1.28
CA MET A 87 -6.60 -4.23 1.58
C MET A 87 -6.83 -5.47 0.75
N ASN A 88 -5.79 -5.90 0.05
CA ASN A 88 -5.79 -7.18 -0.66
C ASN A 88 -5.01 -8.21 0.15
N LEU A 89 -5.67 -9.32 0.45
CA LEU A 89 -5.13 -10.46 1.16
C LEU A 89 -4.83 -11.59 0.17
N THR A 90 -3.66 -12.20 0.30
CA THR A 90 -3.25 -13.32 -0.56
C THR A 90 -2.54 -14.37 0.27
N ALA A 91 -2.91 -15.63 0.08
CA ALA A 91 -2.18 -16.76 0.63
C ALA A 91 -0.89 -16.96 -0.18
N VAL A 92 0.24 -16.96 0.50
CA VAL A 92 1.57 -17.05 -0.11
C VAL A 92 2.39 -18.15 0.54
N ASP A 93 3.35 -18.68 -0.21
CA ASP A 93 4.31 -19.64 0.31
C ASP A 93 5.39 -18.98 1.19
N GLY A 94 6.38 -19.77 1.64
CA GLY A 94 7.50 -19.29 2.43
C GLY A 94 8.37 -18.22 1.74
N SER A 95 8.36 -18.18 0.40
CA SER A 95 9.07 -17.19 -0.43
C SER A 95 8.28 -15.91 -0.68
N GLY A 96 6.97 -15.93 -0.37
CA GLY A 96 6.05 -14.82 -0.63
C GLY A 96 5.36 -14.89 -1.99
N ALA A 97 5.51 -16.00 -2.73
CA ALA A 97 4.79 -16.22 -3.98
C ALA A 97 3.35 -16.69 -3.71
N PRO A 98 2.35 -16.25 -4.51
CA PRO A 98 0.97 -16.71 -4.36
C PRO A 98 0.85 -18.22 -4.52
N ILE A 99 0.07 -18.86 -3.64
CA ILE A 99 -0.26 -20.28 -3.78
C ILE A 99 -1.40 -20.43 -4.78
N THR A 100 -1.16 -21.16 -5.87
CA THR A 100 -2.12 -21.35 -6.98
C THR A 100 -2.40 -22.83 -7.28
N GLN A 101 -2.12 -23.71 -6.31
CA GLN A 101 -2.32 -25.16 -6.46
C GLN A 101 -3.78 -25.48 -6.81
N SER A 102 -3.97 -26.35 -7.82
CA SER A 102 -5.31 -26.74 -8.25
C SER A 102 -6.02 -27.58 -7.18
N GLY A 103 -7.33 -27.35 -7.03
CA GLY A 103 -8.18 -27.98 -6.02
C GLY A 103 -7.85 -27.54 -4.58
N LEU A 104 -7.15 -26.40 -4.41
CA LEU A 104 -6.97 -25.72 -3.14
C LEU A 104 -7.55 -24.31 -3.25
N THR A 105 -8.37 -23.92 -2.28
CA THR A 105 -9.00 -22.59 -2.22
C THR A 105 -8.70 -21.94 -0.88
N PHE A 106 -8.31 -20.67 -0.91
CA PHE A 106 -8.19 -19.82 0.26
C PHE A 106 -9.32 -18.79 0.26
N GLU A 107 -10.21 -18.88 1.24
CA GLU A 107 -11.29 -17.91 1.46
C GLU A 107 -10.95 -17.06 2.67
N PHE A 108 -10.91 -15.74 2.50
CA PHE A 108 -10.69 -14.79 3.59
C PHE A 108 -12.04 -14.30 4.11
N VAL A 109 -12.16 -14.18 5.43
CA VAL A 109 -13.39 -13.78 6.11
C VAL A 109 -13.06 -12.67 7.10
N LYS A 110 -13.90 -11.63 7.13
CA LYS A 110 -13.89 -10.55 8.12
C LYS A 110 -15.28 -10.42 8.72
N ASP A 111 -15.38 -10.39 10.05
CA ASP A 111 -16.65 -10.23 10.77
C ASP A 111 -17.75 -11.21 10.30
N GLY A 112 -17.35 -12.45 10.03
CA GLY A 112 -18.24 -13.52 9.53
C GLY A 112 -18.63 -13.42 8.05
N THR A 113 -18.13 -12.42 7.31
CA THR A 113 -18.41 -12.20 5.89
C THR A 113 -17.22 -12.56 5.01
N SER A 114 -17.44 -13.36 3.97
CA SER A 114 -16.42 -13.73 2.99
C SER A 114 -16.00 -12.53 2.13
N LEU A 115 -14.70 -12.34 1.98
CA LEU A 115 -14.11 -11.29 1.16
C LEU A 115 -13.92 -11.78 -0.27
N THR A 116 -14.61 -11.15 -1.21
CA THR A 116 -14.48 -11.46 -2.64
C THR A 116 -13.04 -11.19 -3.09
N ASN A 117 -12.37 -12.22 -3.61
CA ASN A 117 -10.96 -12.18 -4.04
C ASN A 117 -10.00 -11.67 -2.95
N GLY A 118 -10.31 -11.89 -1.67
CA GLY A 118 -9.49 -11.43 -0.55
C GLY A 118 -9.45 -9.90 -0.40
N LYS A 119 -10.40 -9.18 -0.99
CA LYS A 119 -10.47 -7.72 -0.95
C LYS A 119 -11.31 -7.23 0.24
N ASP A 120 -10.70 -6.42 1.09
CA ASP A 120 -11.34 -5.68 2.18
C ASP A 120 -11.42 -4.19 1.84
N THR A 121 -12.62 -3.61 1.84
CA THR A 121 -12.85 -2.18 1.56
C THR A 121 -13.15 -1.36 2.81
N SER A 122 -13.17 -1.98 3.99
CA SER A 122 -13.43 -1.34 5.28
C SER A 122 -12.23 -1.48 6.21
N VAL A 123 -11.04 -1.12 5.71
CA VAL A 123 -9.78 -1.27 6.43
C VAL A 123 -9.71 -0.33 7.63
N GLU A 124 -9.42 -0.90 8.80
CA GLU A 124 -9.19 -0.18 10.06
C GLU A 124 -7.70 -0.23 10.46
N GLN A 125 -7.34 0.40 11.59
CA GLN A 125 -5.97 0.32 12.12
C GLN A 125 -5.59 -1.08 12.60
N SER A 126 -6.56 -1.88 13.04
CA SER A 126 -6.38 -3.26 13.47
C SER A 126 -7.52 -4.10 12.89
N ASN A 127 -7.18 -5.08 12.06
CA ASN A 127 -8.16 -5.90 11.37
C ASN A 127 -7.94 -7.37 11.72
N ALA A 128 -8.98 -8.00 12.26
CA ALA A 128 -9.01 -9.44 12.52
C ALA A 128 -9.66 -10.16 11.34
N TYR A 129 -9.04 -11.25 10.91
CA TYR A 129 -9.51 -12.05 9.80
C TYR A 129 -9.42 -13.54 10.13
N THR A 130 -10.25 -14.32 9.45
CA THR A 130 -10.12 -15.77 9.39
C THR A 130 -9.78 -16.17 7.96
N VAL A 131 -8.80 -17.04 7.77
CA VAL A 131 -8.57 -17.71 6.48
C VAL A 131 -9.08 -19.14 6.58
N LYS A 132 -9.96 -19.50 5.64
CA LYS A 132 -10.44 -20.85 5.44
C LYS A 132 -9.68 -21.46 4.28
N VAL A 133 -9.08 -22.61 4.54
CA VAL A 133 -8.36 -23.41 3.54
C VAL A 133 -9.24 -24.59 3.19
N LYS A 134 -9.68 -24.64 1.93
CA LYS A 134 -10.58 -25.68 1.42
C LYS A 134 -9.87 -26.50 0.37
N ILE A 135 -10.04 -27.80 0.44
CA ILE A 135 -9.57 -28.73 -0.58
C ILE A 135 -10.77 -29.29 -1.34
N ASP A 136 -10.60 -29.49 -2.64
CA ASP A 136 -11.56 -30.27 -3.42
C ASP A 136 -11.53 -31.73 -2.93
N THR A 137 -12.70 -32.24 -2.55
CA THR A 137 -12.91 -33.61 -2.05
C THR A 137 -12.41 -34.68 -3.00
N ASP A 138 -12.43 -34.41 -4.31
CA ASP A 138 -11.99 -35.34 -5.34
C ASP A 138 -10.50 -35.20 -5.70
N ASN A 139 -9.78 -34.30 -5.01
CA ASN A 139 -8.37 -34.08 -5.29
C ASN A 139 -7.53 -35.29 -4.87
N THR A 140 -6.83 -35.87 -5.85
CA THR A 140 -5.97 -37.03 -5.66
C THR A 140 -4.54 -36.65 -5.24
N ASP A 141 -4.15 -35.38 -5.37
CA ASP A 141 -2.79 -34.86 -5.10
C ASP A 141 -2.64 -34.29 -3.68
N LYS A 142 -2.93 -35.16 -2.69
CA LYS A 142 -3.02 -34.79 -1.27
C LYS A 142 -1.68 -34.39 -0.66
N ASP A 143 -0.58 -34.95 -1.17
CA ASP A 143 0.76 -34.69 -0.66
C ASP A 143 1.24 -33.30 -1.07
N THR A 144 1.00 -32.90 -2.32
CA THR A 144 1.34 -31.56 -2.81
C THR A 144 0.53 -30.47 -2.10
N ILE A 145 -0.75 -30.75 -1.82
CA ILE A 145 -1.62 -29.80 -1.09
C ILE A 145 -1.18 -29.67 0.37
N SER A 146 -0.90 -30.79 1.03
CA SER A 146 -0.41 -30.79 2.41
C SER A 146 0.92 -30.04 2.54
N ALA A 147 1.82 -30.17 1.55
CA ALA A 147 3.05 -29.40 1.51
C ALA A 147 2.79 -27.89 1.38
N ALA A 148 1.90 -27.50 0.46
CA ALA A 148 1.55 -26.09 0.21
C ALA A 148 0.89 -25.41 1.42
N VAL A 149 0.05 -26.12 2.16
CA VAL A 149 -0.71 -25.57 3.30
C VAL A 149 -0.01 -25.67 4.65
N SER A 150 0.96 -26.57 4.83
CA SER A 150 1.62 -26.77 6.13
C SER A 150 2.33 -25.53 6.68
N LYS A 151 2.69 -24.57 5.82
CA LYS A 151 3.44 -23.35 6.18
C LYS A 151 3.05 -22.13 5.36
N PHE A 152 1.81 -22.09 4.86
CA PHE A 152 1.36 -20.90 4.14
C PHE A 152 1.40 -19.68 5.07
N LYS A 153 1.59 -18.51 4.46
CA LYS A 153 1.50 -17.21 5.12
C LYS A 153 0.43 -16.39 4.43
N VAL A 154 0.04 -15.28 5.05
CA VAL A 154 -0.75 -14.27 4.38
C VAL A 154 0.13 -13.08 4.06
N LYS A 155 -0.05 -12.52 2.87
CA LYS A 155 0.45 -11.21 2.47
C LYS A 155 -0.73 -10.25 2.44
N ALA A 156 -0.59 -9.12 3.12
CA ALA A 156 -1.54 -8.02 3.11
C ALA A 156 -0.92 -6.83 2.36
N THR A 157 -1.64 -6.29 1.37
CA THR A 157 -1.22 -5.11 0.61
C THR A 157 -2.30 -4.04 0.73
N LEU A 158 -1.94 -2.90 1.31
CA LEU A 158 -2.82 -1.74 1.39
C LEU A 158 -2.71 -0.90 0.12
N ASN A 159 -3.85 -0.67 -0.52
CA ASN A 159 -4.04 0.35 -1.54
C ASN A 159 -4.75 1.53 -0.89
N TYR A 160 -4.11 2.70 -0.94
CA TYR A 160 -4.65 3.94 -0.41
C TYR A 160 -4.76 4.96 -1.54
N ILE A 161 -5.94 5.56 -1.67
CA ILE A 161 -6.19 6.66 -2.60
C ILE A 161 -6.62 7.87 -1.75
N PRO A 162 -5.79 8.92 -1.67
CA PRO A 162 -6.16 10.13 -0.93
C PRO A 162 -7.36 10.83 -1.59
N ASP A 163 -8.16 11.52 -0.78
CA ASP A 163 -9.23 12.37 -1.32
C ASP A 163 -8.64 13.48 -2.19
N ALA A 164 -9.39 13.89 -3.21
CA ALA A 164 -9.03 15.07 -3.99
C ALA A 164 -9.04 16.31 -3.09
N ALA A 165 -7.97 17.09 -3.14
CA ALA A 165 -7.82 18.35 -2.40
C ALA A 165 -8.75 19.45 -2.93
#